data_AF-A0A0M4GMI4-F1
#
_entry.id   AF-A0A0M4GMI4-F1
#
_cell.length_a   1.000
_cell.length_b   1.000
_cell.length_c   1.000
_cell.angle_alpha   90.00
_cell.angle_beta   90.00
_cell.angle_gamma   90.00
#
_symmetry.space_group_name_H-M   'P 1'
#
loop_
_entity.id
_entity.type
_entity.pdbx_description
1 polymer ?
#
loop_
_entity_poly.entity_id
_entity_poly.type
_entity_poly.pdbx_seq_one_letter_code
_entity_poly.pdbx_strand_id
1 'polypeptide(L)'
;MNNDLEFHQGLNVWGEDARLFWKWRGVIDYFERSKRTPDLIMDVFTKLDIPIAPPSASFVPSFEKTFLDEVDDYSDYDDERESYPEWERNHFHNWEKPKPAGISLETIGGSSFSYEGSVEKGTSISYGSGSRVKASKELYQELLKTFSGQTIILGNPPKEENDLTYLRNWLLANNHPRILKHHIPSILMAEGYAELAEESLIELQIKPYEKISD
;
A
#
# COMPACT_ATOMS: atom_id res chain seq x y z
N MET A 1 22.90 -6.11 50.32
CA MET A 1 22.06 -7.20 49.77
C MET A 1 20.91 -6.55 49.04
N ASN A 2 20.62 -7.08 47.85
CA ASN A 2 19.56 -6.74 46.89
C ASN A 2 19.89 -5.63 45.87
N ASN A 3 20.60 -6.08 44.81
CA ASN A 3 20.51 -5.51 43.47
C ASN A 3 19.32 -6.18 42.78
N ASP A 4 18.24 -5.45 42.53
CA ASP A 4 17.17 -5.90 41.65
C ASP A 4 17.61 -5.68 40.20
N LEU A 5 17.83 -6.80 39.50
CA LEU A 5 18.13 -6.87 38.08
C LEU A 5 16.82 -6.69 37.30
N GLU A 6 16.56 -5.49 36.77
CA GLU A 6 15.52 -5.29 35.77
C GLU A 6 15.98 -5.86 34.43
N PHE A 7 15.52 -7.09 34.14
CA PHE A 7 15.64 -7.74 32.85
C PHE A 7 14.61 -7.13 31.88
N HIS A 8 14.95 -6.03 31.21
CA HIS A 8 14.24 -5.65 30.00
C HIS A 8 14.66 -6.56 28.85
N GLN A 9 13.94 -7.67 28.67
CA GLN A 9 14.03 -8.46 27.45
C GLN A 9 13.48 -7.61 26.28
N GLY A 10 14.38 -7.04 25.49
CA GLY A 10 14.05 -6.51 24.17
C GLY A 10 13.52 -7.65 23.31
N LEU A 11 12.21 -7.63 23.06
CA LEU A 11 11.54 -8.55 22.15
C LEU A 11 12.08 -8.32 20.73
N ASN A 12 13.07 -9.13 20.35
CA ASN A 12 13.58 -9.20 18.98
C ASN A 12 12.56 -9.92 18.10
N VAL A 13 11.52 -9.20 17.67
CA VAL A 13 10.51 -9.72 16.74
C VAL A 13 11.07 -9.63 15.31
N TRP A 14 11.47 -10.77 14.74
CA TRP A 14 11.87 -10.88 13.33
C TRP A 14 10.86 -11.74 12.56
N GLY A 15 10.56 -11.39 11.31
CA GLY A 15 9.72 -12.21 10.42
C GLY A 15 8.25 -11.78 10.34
N GLU A 16 7.34 -12.76 10.16
CA GLU A 16 5.89 -12.52 10.03
C GLU A 16 5.28 -11.84 11.26
N ASP A 17 5.83 -12.09 12.44
CA ASP A 17 5.43 -11.47 13.70
C ASP A 17 5.68 -9.96 13.72
N ALA A 18 6.72 -9.47 13.04
CA ALA A 18 6.97 -8.05 12.92
C ALA A 18 5.92 -7.38 12.03
N ARG A 19 5.48 -8.06 10.96
CA ARG A 19 4.42 -7.54 10.08
C ARG A 19 3.07 -7.49 10.78
N LEU A 20 2.75 -8.52 11.57
CA LEU A 20 1.57 -8.56 12.43
C LEU A 20 1.63 -7.42 13.45
N PHE A 21 2.75 -7.24 14.13
CA PHE A 21 2.96 -6.14 15.07
C PHE A 21 2.70 -4.77 14.42
N TRP A 22 3.26 -4.49 13.24
CA TRP A 22 3.05 -3.21 12.55
C TRP A 22 1.61 -3.00 12.05
N LYS A 23 0.94 -4.07 11.61
CA LYS A 23 -0.48 -4.00 11.24
C LYS A 23 -1.35 -3.69 12.46
N TRP A 24 -1.04 -4.28 13.60
CA TRP A 24 -1.72 -4.02 14.87
C TRP A 24 -1.36 -2.66 15.47
N ARG A 25 -0.15 -2.14 15.24
CA ARG A 25 0.27 -0.84 15.75
C ARG A 25 -0.59 0.30 15.19
N GLY A 26 -0.94 0.26 13.90
CA GLY A 26 -1.86 1.25 13.32
C GLY A 26 -3.27 1.21 13.92
N VAL A 27 -3.72 0.03 14.35
CA VAL A 27 -5.01 -0.15 15.06
C VAL A 27 -4.91 0.42 16.47
N ILE A 28 -3.81 0.12 17.18
CA ILE A 28 -3.54 0.64 18.54
C ILE A 28 -3.45 2.19 18.50
N ASP A 29 -2.68 2.75 17.57
CA ASP A 29 -2.52 4.20 17.43
C ASP A 29 -3.85 4.91 17.10
N TYR A 30 -4.74 4.26 16.32
CA TYR A 30 -6.09 4.76 16.07
C TYR A 30 -6.92 4.84 17.36
N PHE A 31 -6.87 3.79 18.18
CA PHE A 31 -7.61 3.75 19.44
C PHE A 31 -7.08 4.78 20.44
N GLU A 32 -5.76 4.89 20.59
CA GLU A 32 -5.09 5.90 21.42
C GLU A 32 -5.51 7.32 21.02
N ARG A 33 -5.47 7.65 19.71
CA ARG A 33 -5.90 8.96 19.19
C ARG A 33 -7.38 9.24 19.40
N SER A 34 -8.22 8.22 19.30
CA SER A 34 -9.66 8.35 19.50
C SER A 34 -10.09 8.39 20.97
N LYS A 35 -9.13 8.34 21.92
CA LYS A 35 -9.36 8.25 23.38
C LYS A 35 -10.32 7.13 23.80
N ARG A 36 -10.42 6.08 22.98
CA ARG A 36 -11.28 4.92 23.26
C ARG A 36 -10.56 3.99 24.22
N THR A 37 -11.29 3.50 25.22
CA THR A 37 -10.70 2.66 26.26
C THR A 37 -10.28 1.30 25.68
N PRO A 38 -9.17 0.70 26.17
CA PRO A 38 -8.72 -0.62 25.75
C PRO A 38 -9.77 -1.73 25.88
N ASP A 39 -10.77 -1.55 26.74
CA ASP A 39 -11.89 -2.49 26.91
C ASP A 39 -12.69 -2.65 25.61
N LEU A 40 -12.78 -1.60 24.80
CA LEU A 40 -13.46 -1.64 23.50
C LEU A 40 -12.68 -2.47 22.47
N ILE A 41 -11.36 -2.50 22.60
CA ILE A 41 -10.48 -3.34 21.77
C ILE A 41 -10.75 -4.81 22.09
N MET A 42 -10.79 -5.14 23.38
CA MET A 42 -11.09 -6.49 23.84
C MET A 42 -12.50 -6.94 23.44
N ASP A 43 -13.50 -6.04 23.48
CA ASP A 43 -14.86 -6.33 23.00
C ASP A 43 -14.93 -6.59 21.48
N VAL A 44 -14.13 -5.87 20.68
CA VAL A 44 -14.01 -6.16 19.25
C VAL A 44 -13.33 -7.52 19.02
N PHE A 45 -12.28 -7.84 19.78
CA PHE A 45 -11.61 -9.14 19.68
C PHE A 45 -12.50 -10.30 20.09
N THR A 46 -13.23 -10.20 21.20
CA THR A 46 -14.15 -11.27 21.63
C THR A 46 -15.30 -11.49 20.65
N LYS A 47 -15.75 -10.43 19.96
CA LYS A 47 -16.73 -10.54 18.86
C LYS A 47 -16.16 -11.15 17.58
N LEU A 48 -14.85 -11.03 17.35
CA LEU A 48 -14.17 -11.64 16.20
C LEU A 48 -13.71 -13.08 16.48
N ASP A 49 -13.47 -13.43 17.74
CA ASP A 49 -13.08 -14.78 18.19
C ASP A 49 -14.28 -15.72 18.41
N ILE A 50 -15.49 -15.32 17.98
CA ILE A 50 -16.63 -16.24 17.99
C ILE A 50 -16.28 -17.42 17.07
N PRO A 51 -16.09 -18.64 17.60
CA PRO A 51 -15.84 -19.78 16.75
C PRO A 51 -17.03 -19.90 15.80
N ILE A 52 -16.76 -19.94 14.50
CA ILE A 52 -17.78 -20.18 13.47
C ILE A 52 -18.41 -21.53 13.81
N ALA A 53 -19.50 -21.51 14.58
CA ALA A 53 -20.29 -22.69 14.81
C ALA A 53 -20.75 -23.18 13.42
N PRO A 54 -20.70 -24.49 13.13
CA PRO A 54 -21.26 -25.00 11.90
C PRO A 54 -22.72 -24.54 11.82
N PRO A 55 -23.20 -24.12 10.64
CA PRO A 55 -24.50 -23.45 10.51
C PRO A 55 -25.61 -24.40 10.95
N SER A 56 -26.08 -24.26 12.18
CA SER A 56 -27.38 -24.75 12.58
C SER A 56 -28.41 -23.79 11.99
N ALA A 57 -29.28 -24.33 11.14
CA ALA A 57 -30.35 -23.59 10.50
C ALA A 57 -31.34 -23.07 11.55
N SER A 58 -31.13 -21.85 12.01
CA SER A 58 -32.16 -21.09 12.74
C SER A 58 -31.98 -19.60 12.51
N PHE A 59 -32.85 -19.08 11.63
CA PHE A 59 -33.47 -17.76 11.66
C PHE A 59 -32.61 -16.59 12.15
N VAL A 60 -31.98 -15.89 11.19
CA VAL A 60 -31.41 -14.56 11.44
C VAL A 60 -32.55 -13.54 11.30
N PRO A 61 -32.92 -12.79 12.37
CA PRO A 61 -33.80 -11.64 12.19
C PRO A 61 -33.03 -10.55 11.46
N SER A 62 -33.67 -9.97 10.45
CA SER A 62 -33.16 -8.84 9.67
C SER A 62 -32.81 -7.68 10.60
N PHE A 63 -31.52 -7.40 10.77
CA PHE A 63 -31.03 -6.22 11.48
C PHE A 63 -30.97 -5.04 10.51
N GLU A 64 -32.13 -4.62 10.02
CA GLU A 64 -32.32 -3.30 9.43
C GLU A 64 -32.89 -2.40 10.51
N LYS A 65 -32.03 -1.64 11.20
CA LYS A 65 -32.35 -0.27 11.64
C LYS A 65 -31.14 0.47 12.21
N THR A 66 -30.94 1.66 11.61
CA THR A 66 -30.41 2.90 12.20
C THR A 66 -28.97 2.89 12.74
N PHE A 67 -28.02 3.11 11.83
CA PHE A 67 -26.65 3.56 12.15
C PHE A 67 -26.36 4.93 11.48
N LEU A 68 -27.37 5.78 11.43
CA LEU A 68 -27.34 7.14 10.88
C LEU A 68 -28.31 7.98 11.73
N ASP A 69 -27.84 8.52 12.85
CA ASP A 69 -28.34 9.76 13.48
C ASP A 69 -27.64 10.14 14.81
N GLU A 70 -26.32 9.96 14.90
CA GLU A 70 -25.53 10.66 15.92
C GLU A 70 -24.33 11.30 15.23
N VAL A 71 -24.58 12.48 14.65
CA VAL A 71 -23.55 13.44 14.29
C VAL A 71 -23.33 14.29 15.53
N ASP A 72 -22.38 13.87 16.38
CA ASP A 72 -21.89 14.72 17.45
C ASP A 72 -21.24 15.97 16.85
N ASP A 73 -21.65 17.13 17.35
CA ASP A 73 -21.16 18.47 16.97
C ASP A 73 -19.72 18.64 17.45
N TYR A 74 -18.77 18.35 16.55
CA TYR A 74 -17.32 18.51 16.76
C TYR A 74 -16.88 19.98 16.60
N SER A 75 -17.40 20.90 17.42
CA SER A 75 -16.98 22.31 17.38
C SER A 75 -16.37 22.86 18.68
N ASP A 76 -16.06 22.00 19.65
CA ASP A 76 -15.51 22.44 20.95
C ASP A 76 -14.38 21.54 21.49
N TYR A 77 -13.33 21.34 20.68
CA TYR A 77 -12.04 20.90 21.21
C TYR A 77 -11.06 22.05 21.14
N ASP A 78 -11.09 22.85 22.20
CA ASP A 78 -10.04 23.80 22.55
C ASP A 78 -8.68 23.09 22.56
N ASP A 79 -7.71 23.83 22.03
CA ASP A 79 -6.33 23.49 21.70
C ASP A 79 -5.47 23.23 22.95
N GLU A 80 -5.82 22.22 23.75
CA GLU A 80 -4.88 21.64 24.72
C GLU A 80 -3.88 20.77 23.97
N ARG A 81 -2.90 21.46 23.40
CA ARG A 81 -1.67 20.90 22.87
C ARG A 81 -0.91 20.20 23.99
N GLU A 82 -1.32 18.98 24.32
CA GLU A 82 -0.61 18.09 25.24
C GLU A 82 0.85 18.04 24.81
N SER A 83 1.71 18.66 25.63
CA SER A 83 3.14 18.67 25.45
C SER A 83 3.64 17.25 25.67
N TYR A 84 3.69 16.47 24.59
CA TYR A 84 4.35 15.17 24.58
C TYR A 84 5.71 15.26 25.28
N PRO A 85 5.99 14.40 26.26
CA PRO A 85 7.22 14.45 27.03
C PRO A 85 8.43 14.27 26.12
N GLU A 86 9.50 15.00 26.43
CA GLU A 86 10.65 15.21 25.54
C GLU A 86 11.38 13.92 25.13
N TRP A 87 11.25 12.85 25.92
CA TRP A 87 11.82 11.54 25.64
C TRP A 87 11.11 10.79 24.48
N GLU A 88 9.81 11.03 24.26
CA GLU A 88 9.11 10.47 23.08
C GLU A 88 9.57 11.15 21.79
N ARG A 89 9.85 12.46 21.82
CA ARG A 89 10.37 13.20 20.66
C ARG A 89 11.72 12.65 20.17
N ASN A 90 12.58 12.23 21.09
CA ASN A 90 13.94 11.77 20.79
C ASN A 90 14.04 10.28 20.41
N HIS A 91 13.07 9.45 20.79
CA HIS A 91 13.09 8.00 20.46
C HIS A 91 12.68 7.69 19.01
N PHE A 92 11.93 8.58 18.35
CA PHE A 92 11.47 8.39 16.97
C PHE A 92 12.44 8.92 15.90
N HIS A 93 13.40 9.78 16.23
CA HIS A 93 14.23 10.49 15.23
C HIS A 93 15.56 9.79 14.88
N ASN A 94 16.00 8.80 15.66
CA ASN A 94 17.32 8.17 15.46
C ASN A 94 17.28 6.77 14.84
N TRP A 95 16.11 6.28 14.40
CA TRP A 95 16.08 5.08 13.58
C TRP A 95 16.22 5.47 12.11
N GLU A 96 17.45 5.45 11.60
CA GLU A 96 17.71 5.59 10.16
C GLU A 96 16.92 4.51 9.43
N LYS A 97 15.83 4.91 8.75
CA LYS A 97 15.08 4.02 7.89
C LYS A 97 16.08 3.42 6.91
N PRO A 98 16.14 2.09 6.73
CA PRO A 98 17.09 1.48 5.82
C PRO A 98 16.91 2.13 4.44
N LYS A 99 17.97 2.79 3.97
CA LYS A 99 17.98 3.43 2.65
C LYS A 99 17.58 2.36 1.63
N PRO A 100 16.56 2.60 0.80
CA PRO A 100 16.14 1.58 -0.16
C PRO A 100 17.33 1.26 -1.06
N ALA A 101 17.78 0.01 -1.04
CA ALA A 101 18.63 -0.50 -2.10
C ALA A 101 17.78 -0.52 -3.37
N GLY A 102 18.25 0.10 -4.45
CA GLY A 102 17.49 0.20 -5.69
C GLY A 102 17.78 1.45 -6.51
N ILE A 103 17.28 1.45 -7.74
CA ILE A 103 17.32 2.60 -8.64
C ILE A 103 16.21 3.56 -8.22
N SER A 104 16.55 4.83 -7.97
CA SER A 104 15.58 5.87 -7.65
C SER A 104 15.05 6.49 -8.94
N LEU A 105 13.73 6.57 -9.07
CA LEU A 105 13.03 7.19 -10.20
C LEU A 105 11.91 8.10 -9.70
N GLU A 106 11.40 8.93 -10.60
CA GLU A 106 10.16 9.67 -10.39
C GLU A 106 9.06 9.07 -11.26
N THR A 107 7.84 8.98 -10.72
CA THR A 107 6.67 8.70 -11.54
C THR A 107 6.44 9.86 -12.50
N ILE A 108 5.69 9.63 -13.59
CA ILE A 108 5.31 10.72 -14.51
C ILE A 108 4.54 11.85 -13.79
N GLY A 109 3.88 11.54 -12.67
CA GLY A 109 3.24 12.51 -11.78
C GLY A 109 4.18 13.21 -10.79
N GLY A 110 5.50 13.01 -10.88
CA GLY A 110 6.52 13.68 -10.07
C GLY A 110 6.73 13.10 -8.66
N SER A 111 6.13 11.95 -8.33
CA SER A 111 6.36 11.30 -7.03
C SER A 111 7.57 10.39 -7.08
N SER A 112 8.51 10.55 -6.16
CA SER A 112 9.70 9.70 -6.09
C SER A 112 9.37 8.29 -5.61
N PHE A 113 10.05 7.30 -6.18
CA PHE A 113 10.02 5.90 -5.75
C PHE A 113 11.37 5.23 -6.06
N SER A 114 11.59 4.04 -5.52
CA SER A 114 12.77 3.23 -5.83
C SER A 114 12.35 1.82 -6.22
N TYR A 115 13.10 1.18 -7.11
CA TYR A 115 12.84 -0.22 -7.45
C TYR A 115 14.12 -1.06 -7.56
N GLU A 116 13.97 -2.36 -7.33
CA GLU A 116 14.99 -3.39 -7.52
C GLU A 116 14.52 -4.37 -8.59
N GLY A 117 15.46 -4.96 -9.34
CA GLY A 117 15.16 -5.91 -10.42
C GLY A 117 15.24 -5.29 -11.81
N SER A 118 14.53 -5.89 -12.77
CA SER A 118 14.44 -5.39 -14.14
C SER A 118 13.12 -5.84 -14.78
N VAL A 119 12.71 -5.21 -15.88
CA VAL A 119 11.52 -5.62 -16.65
C VAL A 119 11.59 -7.10 -17.05
N GLU A 120 12.79 -7.59 -17.42
CA GLU A 120 13.00 -9.00 -17.81
C GLU A 120 12.87 -10.01 -16.67
N LYS A 121 13.13 -9.59 -15.42
CA LYS A 121 13.14 -10.47 -14.24
C LYS A 121 11.97 -10.21 -13.29
N GLY A 122 11.23 -9.12 -13.49
CA GLY A 122 10.30 -8.57 -12.52
C GLY A 122 10.97 -7.56 -11.59
N THR A 123 10.16 -6.72 -10.96
CA THR A 123 10.61 -5.62 -10.13
C THR A 123 9.95 -5.61 -8.76
N SER A 124 10.71 -5.25 -7.74
CA SER A 124 10.21 -4.91 -6.40
C SER A 124 10.26 -3.41 -6.21
N ILE A 125 9.09 -2.78 -6.12
CA ILE A 125 8.91 -1.33 -6.14
C ILE A 125 8.59 -0.86 -4.71
N SER A 126 9.40 0.06 -4.19
CA SER A 126 9.21 0.68 -2.87
C SER A 126 8.83 2.16 -3.04
N TYR A 127 7.79 2.61 -2.35
CA TYR A 127 7.22 3.96 -2.48
C TYR A 127 6.63 4.45 -1.15
N GLY A 128 6.48 5.77 -1.02
CA GLY A 128 5.94 6.40 0.17
C GLY A 128 6.70 6.04 1.45
N SER A 129 5.99 6.00 2.58
CA SER A 129 6.54 5.71 3.91
C SER A 129 6.74 4.21 4.16
N GLY A 130 7.36 3.48 3.22
CA GLY A 130 7.71 2.06 3.37
C GLY A 130 6.73 1.07 2.71
N SER A 131 5.86 1.53 1.82
CA SER A 131 5.01 0.65 1.02
C SER A 131 5.84 -0.07 -0.04
N ARG A 132 5.47 -1.32 -0.34
CA ARG A 132 6.15 -2.15 -1.36
C ARG A 132 5.13 -2.90 -2.20
N VAL A 133 5.34 -2.93 -3.51
CA VAL A 133 4.54 -3.70 -4.48
C VAL A 133 5.49 -4.46 -5.41
N LYS A 134 5.09 -5.65 -5.85
CA LYS A 134 5.85 -6.44 -6.82
C LYS A 134 5.14 -6.41 -8.17
N ALA A 135 5.91 -6.26 -9.25
CA ALA A 135 5.47 -6.53 -10.61
C ALA A 135 6.28 -7.74 -11.11
N SER A 136 5.58 -8.81 -11.51
CA SER A 136 6.26 -10.03 -11.93
C SER A 136 6.80 -9.90 -13.36
N LYS A 137 7.68 -10.81 -13.74
CA LYS A 137 8.18 -10.92 -15.11
C LYS A 137 7.03 -11.16 -16.10
N GLU A 138 6.09 -12.03 -15.74
CA GLU A 138 4.97 -12.42 -16.59
C GLU A 138 4.09 -11.21 -16.90
N LEU A 139 3.82 -10.36 -15.90
CA LEU A 139 3.11 -9.09 -16.07
C LEU A 139 3.77 -8.22 -17.14
N TYR A 140 5.09 -8.01 -17.02
CA TYR A 140 5.83 -7.19 -17.99
C TYR A 140 5.81 -7.81 -19.39
N GLN A 141 5.98 -9.13 -19.50
CA GLN A 141 5.94 -9.83 -20.77
C GLN A 141 4.58 -9.76 -21.45
N GLU A 142 3.49 -9.91 -20.69
CA GLU A 142 2.13 -9.77 -21.20
C GLU A 142 1.86 -8.34 -21.64
N LEU A 143 2.26 -7.34 -20.83
CA LEU A 143 2.12 -5.92 -21.17
C LEU A 143 2.85 -5.59 -22.47
N LEU A 144 4.14 -5.92 -22.57
CA LEU A 144 4.95 -5.64 -23.75
C LEU A 144 4.43 -6.39 -24.98
N LYS A 145 3.94 -7.62 -24.82
CA LYS A 145 3.34 -8.39 -25.91
C LYS A 145 2.03 -7.79 -26.38
N THR A 146 1.15 -7.38 -25.47
CA THR A 146 -0.16 -6.82 -25.81
C THR A 146 -0.04 -5.47 -26.50
N PHE A 147 0.85 -4.61 -26.01
CA PHE A 147 0.97 -3.22 -26.47
C PHE A 147 2.19 -2.96 -27.35
N SER A 148 2.90 -3.99 -27.82
CA SER A 148 4.08 -3.85 -28.68
C SER A 148 3.79 -2.95 -29.90
N GLY A 149 4.50 -1.82 -30.00
CA GLY A 149 4.33 -0.84 -31.08
C GLY A 149 3.06 0.00 -30.98
N GLN A 150 2.34 -0.04 -29.86
CA GLN A 150 1.11 0.71 -29.61
C GLN A 150 1.33 1.80 -28.57
N THR A 151 0.40 2.75 -28.55
CA THR A 151 0.34 3.81 -27.53
C THR A 151 -0.67 3.42 -26.45
N ILE A 152 -0.25 3.50 -25.19
CA ILE A 152 -1.07 3.24 -24.00
C ILE A 152 -1.41 4.58 -23.34
N ILE A 153 -2.64 4.71 -22.85
CA ILE A 153 -3.10 5.88 -22.09
C ILE A 153 -2.85 5.65 -20.60
N LEU A 154 -2.12 6.57 -19.96
CA LEU A 154 -1.76 6.54 -18.54
C LEU A 154 -2.77 7.27 -17.65
N GLY A 155 -3.65 8.06 -18.26
CA GLY A 155 -4.72 8.78 -17.59
C GLY A 155 -5.71 7.86 -16.86
N ASN A 156 -6.61 8.48 -16.08
CA ASN A 156 -7.75 7.75 -15.55
C ASN A 156 -8.82 7.64 -16.65
N PRO A 157 -9.36 6.44 -16.91
CA PRO A 157 -10.45 6.29 -17.85
C PRO A 157 -11.71 7.00 -17.34
N PRO A 158 -12.58 7.48 -18.24
CA PRO A 158 -13.95 7.87 -17.94
C PRO A 158 -14.69 6.77 -17.16
N LYS A 159 -15.68 7.14 -16.34
CA LYS A 159 -16.37 6.23 -15.41
C LYS A 159 -17.02 5.00 -16.08
N GLU A 160 -17.43 5.14 -17.32
CA GLU A 160 -18.17 4.11 -18.07
C GLU A 160 -17.29 3.36 -19.08
N GLU A 161 -16.01 3.74 -19.20
CA GLU A 161 -15.12 3.23 -20.23
C GLU A 161 -14.23 2.10 -19.71
N ASN A 162 -14.42 0.91 -20.28
CA ASN A 162 -13.62 -0.29 -20.01
C ASN A 162 -12.55 -0.53 -21.08
N ASP A 163 -12.13 0.53 -21.79
CA ASP A 163 -11.11 0.39 -22.82
C ASP A 163 -9.78 -0.07 -22.20
N LEU A 164 -9.20 -1.12 -22.77
CA LEU A 164 -7.95 -1.74 -22.36
C LEU A 164 -6.74 -0.93 -22.83
N THR A 165 -6.90 0.07 -23.69
CA THR A 165 -5.84 1.05 -24.00
C THR A 165 -5.41 1.85 -22.76
N TYR A 166 -6.27 1.96 -21.74
CA TYR A 166 -5.90 2.54 -20.45
C TYR A 166 -5.15 1.51 -19.61
N LEU A 167 -3.91 1.84 -19.23
CA LEU A 167 -3.05 0.95 -18.42
C LEU A 167 -3.75 0.47 -17.14
N ARG A 168 -4.51 1.36 -16.49
CA ARG A 168 -5.29 1.04 -15.29
C ARG A 168 -6.31 -0.08 -15.53
N ASN A 169 -7.04 -0.01 -16.64
CA ASN A 169 -8.09 -0.97 -16.98
C ASN A 169 -7.47 -2.31 -17.37
N TRP A 170 -6.39 -2.28 -18.15
CA TRP A 170 -5.64 -3.50 -18.49
C TRP A 170 -5.08 -4.20 -17.25
N LEU A 171 -4.47 -3.47 -16.31
CA LEU A 171 -3.99 -4.05 -15.05
C LEU A 171 -5.14 -4.69 -14.25
N LEU A 172 -6.29 -4.02 -14.18
CA LEU A 172 -7.46 -4.54 -13.48
C LEU A 172 -8.01 -5.82 -14.13
N ALA A 173 -8.12 -5.83 -15.46
CA ALA A 173 -8.61 -6.98 -16.22
C ALA A 173 -7.72 -8.23 -16.05
N ASN A 174 -6.42 -8.03 -15.84
CA ASN A 174 -5.43 -9.10 -15.60
C ASN A 174 -5.15 -9.35 -14.11
N ASN A 175 -6.02 -8.89 -13.19
CA ASN A 175 -5.91 -9.09 -11.73
C ASN A 175 -4.60 -8.55 -11.11
N HIS A 176 -4.05 -7.47 -11.65
CA HIS A 176 -2.85 -6.83 -11.12
C HIS A 176 -3.18 -5.61 -10.23
N PRO A 177 -2.32 -5.29 -9.25
CA PRO A 177 -2.52 -4.13 -8.39
C PRO A 177 -2.59 -2.81 -9.17
N ARG A 178 -3.69 -2.05 -9.00
CA ARG A 178 -3.92 -0.77 -9.69
C ARG A 178 -2.82 0.27 -9.45
N ILE A 179 -2.13 0.20 -8.31
CA ILE A 179 -1.04 1.12 -7.96
C ILE A 179 0.13 1.05 -8.96
N LEU A 180 0.31 -0.10 -9.63
CA LEU A 180 1.39 -0.30 -10.60
C LEU A 180 1.31 0.66 -11.79
N LYS A 181 0.12 1.18 -12.12
CA LYS A 181 -0.05 2.15 -13.21
C LYS A 181 0.81 3.41 -13.05
N HIS A 182 1.19 3.76 -11.82
CA HIS A 182 2.00 4.95 -11.55
C HIS A 182 3.50 4.71 -11.72
N HIS A 183 3.96 3.47 -11.51
CA HIS A 183 5.38 3.14 -11.43
C HIS A 183 5.90 2.45 -12.68
N ILE A 184 5.10 1.55 -13.27
CA ILE A 184 5.46 0.79 -14.47
C ILE A 184 5.88 1.71 -15.62
N PRO A 185 5.16 2.79 -15.96
CA PRO A 185 5.56 3.67 -17.06
C PRO A 185 6.98 4.21 -16.92
N SER A 186 7.34 4.72 -15.73
CA SER A 186 8.69 5.24 -15.47
C SER A 186 9.76 4.16 -15.56
N ILE A 187 9.47 2.94 -15.09
CA ILE A 187 10.41 1.80 -15.19
C ILE A 187 10.61 1.41 -16.66
N LEU A 188 9.53 1.30 -17.45
CA LEU A 188 9.61 0.97 -18.88
C LEU A 188 10.41 2.01 -19.66
N MET A 189 10.25 3.30 -19.34
CA MET A 189 11.06 4.37 -19.95
C MET A 189 12.52 4.30 -19.52
N ALA A 190 12.79 4.11 -18.22
CA ALA A 190 14.15 4.02 -17.69
C ALA A 190 14.95 2.85 -18.28
N GLU A 191 14.28 1.73 -18.55
CA GLU A 191 14.89 0.54 -19.17
C GLU A 191 14.79 0.54 -20.71
N GLY A 192 14.23 1.60 -21.31
CA GLY A 192 14.24 1.81 -22.75
C GLY A 192 13.19 1.03 -23.55
N TYR A 193 12.20 0.42 -22.89
CA TYR A 193 11.09 -0.32 -23.52
C TYR A 193 9.96 0.59 -24.00
N ALA A 194 9.88 1.82 -23.49
CA ALA A 194 8.83 2.77 -23.82
C ALA A 194 9.37 4.19 -23.86
N GLU A 195 8.66 5.07 -24.56
CA GLU A 195 8.93 6.50 -24.62
C GLU A 195 7.60 7.26 -24.50
N LEU A 196 7.64 8.50 -23.99
CA LEU A 196 6.45 9.36 -24.03
C LEU A 196 6.15 9.72 -25.48
N ALA A 197 4.88 9.69 -25.86
CA ALA A 197 4.47 10.16 -27.17
C ALA A 197 4.82 11.66 -27.30
N GLU A 198 5.20 12.09 -28.52
CA GLU A 198 5.54 13.48 -28.80
C GLU A 198 4.40 14.41 -28.31
N GLU A 199 4.75 15.39 -27.47
CA GLU A 199 3.83 16.40 -26.91
C GLU A 199 2.79 15.91 -25.89
N SER A 200 2.84 14.64 -25.44
CA SER A 200 1.89 14.10 -24.46
C SER A 200 2.54 13.70 -23.13
N LEU A 201 1.90 14.08 -22.02
CA LEU A 201 2.26 13.63 -20.67
C LEU A 201 1.45 12.41 -20.21
N ILE A 202 0.47 11.99 -21.02
CA ILE A 202 -0.50 10.97 -20.66
C ILE A 202 -0.48 9.76 -21.59
N GLU A 203 0.29 9.83 -22.67
CA GLU A 203 0.41 8.76 -23.66
C GLU A 203 1.83 8.19 -23.64
N LEU A 204 1.91 6.87 -23.55
CA LEU A 204 3.15 6.10 -23.49
C LEU A 204 3.23 5.21 -24.74
N GLN A 205 4.21 5.46 -25.59
CA GLN A 205 4.49 4.64 -26.75
C GLN A 205 5.38 3.46 -26.35
N ILE A 206 4.88 2.24 -26.52
CA ILE A 206 5.66 1.03 -26.27
C ILE A 206 6.43 0.66 -27.54
N LYS A 207 7.74 0.44 -27.41
CA LYS A 207 8.57 0.05 -28.56
C LYS A 207 8.17 -1.33 -29.07
N PRO A 208 8.39 -1.62 -30.37
CA PRO A 208 8.19 -2.96 -30.91
C PRO A 208 8.99 -3.98 -30.08
N TYR A 209 8.29 -4.92 -29.47
CA TYR A 209 8.89 -5.93 -28.62
C TYR A 209 9.34 -7.10 -29.49
N GLU A 210 10.61 -7.09 -29.89
CA GLU A 210 11.25 -8.26 -30.47
C GLU A 210 11.67 -9.19 -29.32
N LYS A 211 10.98 -10.32 -29.20
CA LYS A 211 11.39 -11.35 -28.24
C LYS A 211 12.78 -11.84 -28.67
N ILE A 212 13.79 -11.45 -27.91
CA ILE A 212 15.13 -12.02 -28.05
C ILE A 212 14.97 -13.51 -27.80
N SER A 213 15.09 -14.31 -28.86
CA SER A 213 15.02 -15.76 -28.76
C SER A 213 16.36 -16.22 -28.19
N ASP A 214 16.36 -16.61 -26.92
CA ASP A 214 17.43 -17.42 -26.33
C ASP A 214 17.45 -18.82 -26.94
#